data_AF-A0A1F2S403-F1
#
_entry.id   AF-A0A1F2S403-F1
#
_cell.length_a   1.000
_cell.length_b   1.000
_cell.length_c   1.000
_cell.angle_alpha   90.00
_cell.angle_beta   90.00
_cell.angle_gamma   90.00
#
_symmetry.space_group_name_H-M   'P 1'
#
loop_
_entity.id
_entity.type
_entity.pdbx_description
1 polymer ?
#
loop_
_entity_poly.entity_id
_entity_poly.type
_entity_poly.pdbx_seq_one_letter_code
_entity_poly.pdbx_strand_id
1 'polypeptide(L)'
;MVVQIPGARNTLWVFDLARETLTQLAVARYPAWTPNGKRVAFTFQQNLYWKPADGSTPEELLAATESPGFPVSWSADGRFLSFLTSTPETRQDIWVLPLVGDPSRPAGTGAGRKPRPWLATPSNETAPMFSPDSRWLAYVSNESGRYDVYVRPYPGPGEKWQISSEGGRQPAWAHSGRELFYRTGDKMMVVDVTTGPSFSAGKPRMLFEGLYTHAAGPEEVLFSNYDVSPDDQRFLMIEPSQQERNATQINVVLNWFEELKQKVPTAK
;
A
#
# COMPACT_ATOMS: atom_id res chain seq x y z
N MET A 1 2.03 14.68 4.04
CA MET A 1 2.44 13.28 3.77
C MET A 1 2.56 12.52 5.09
N VAL A 2 2.35 11.20 5.09
CA VAL A 2 2.72 10.33 6.22
C VAL A 2 3.91 9.48 5.82
N VAL A 3 4.91 9.35 6.69
CA VAL A 3 6.15 8.63 6.46
C VAL A 3 6.29 7.55 7.53
N GLN A 4 6.56 6.33 7.10
CA GLN A 4 6.98 5.26 7.99
C GLN A 4 8.51 5.23 8.05
N ILE A 5 9.07 5.27 9.25
CA ILE A 5 10.51 5.13 9.48
C ILE A 5 10.76 3.76 10.13
N PRO A 6 11.39 2.82 9.40
CA PRO A 6 11.79 1.52 9.96
C PRO A 6 12.89 1.65 11.02
N GLY A 7 12.84 0.79 12.03
CA GLY A 7 13.83 0.75 13.11
C GLY A 7 13.54 -0.38 14.09
N ALA A 8 14.14 -0.36 15.29
CA ALA A 8 13.83 -1.32 16.36
C ALA A 8 12.33 -1.32 16.75
N ARG A 9 11.66 -0.18 16.53
CA ARG A 9 10.21 -0.06 16.45
C ARG A 9 9.86 0.77 15.23
N ASN A 10 8.89 0.32 14.43
CA ASN A 10 8.39 1.11 13.31
C ASN A 10 7.61 2.31 13.83
N THR A 11 7.90 3.50 13.28
CA THR A 11 7.26 4.75 13.70
C THR A 11 6.60 5.42 12.50
N LEU A 12 5.43 6.01 12.75
CA LEU A 12 4.70 6.80 11.78
C LEU A 12 4.90 8.28 12.11
N TRP A 13 5.21 9.07 11.10
CA TRP A 13 5.43 10.51 11.17
C TRP A 13 4.57 11.23 10.16
N VAL A 14 4.07 12.41 10.51
CA VAL A 14 3.41 13.32 9.57
C VAL A 14 4.41 14.39 9.18
N PHE A 15 4.62 14.54 7.87
CA PHE A 15 5.41 15.62 7.30
C PHE A 15 4.47 16.68 6.70
N ASP A 16 4.54 17.88 7.26
CA ASP A 16 3.85 19.07 6.75
C ASP A 16 4.74 19.73 5.69
N LEU A 17 4.31 19.67 4.42
CA LEU A 17 5.07 20.21 3.30
C LEU A 17 5.16 21.74 3.32
N ALA A 18 4.16 22.43 3.88
CA ALA A 18 4.14 23.89 3.91
C ALA A 18 5.04 24.45 5.02
N ARG A 19 5.13 23.72 6.13
CA ARG A 19 5.96 24.10 7.29
C ARG A 19 7.33 23.43 7.31
N GLU A 20 7.54 22.44 6.45
CA GLU A 20 8.73 21.57 6.43
C GLU A 20 9.02 20.90 7.78
N THR A 21 7.96 20.61 8.54
CA THR A 21 8.07 20.02 9.88
C THR A 21 7.66 18.56 9.89
N LEU A 22 8.38 17.75 10.67
CA LEU A 22 8.10 16.34 10.90
C LEU A 22 7.60 16.14 12.34
N THR A 23 6.45 15.49 12.51
CA THR A 23 5.85 15.22 13.83
C THR A 23 5.54 13.73 13.98
N GLN A 24 5.99 13.11 15.08
CA GLN A 24 5.74 11.70 15.34
C GLN A 24 4.26 11.50 15.68
N LEU A 25 3.59 10.60 14.97
CA LEU A 25 2.17 10.34 15.13
C LEU A 25 1.89 9.13 16.05
N ALA A 26 2.58 8.02 15.78
CA ALA A 26 2.38 6.74 16.46
C ALA A 26 3.58 5.78 16.28
N VAL A 27 3.67 4.78 17.15
CA VAL A 27 4.57 3.62 16.97
C VAL A 27 3.75 2.49 16.35
N ALA A 28 3.63 2.49 15.03
CA ALA A 28 2.74 1.62 14.26
C ALA A 28 3.29 1.40 12.83
N ARG A 29 2.53 0.69 11.99
CA ARG A 29 2.91 0.36 10.60
C ARG A 29 1.77 0.58 9.60
N TYR A 30 2.14 0.68 8.33
CA TYR A 30 1.25 0.68 7.16
C TYR A 30 0.18 1.78 7.25
N PRO A 31 0.58 3.06 7.12
CA PRO A 31 -0.36 4.16 7.22
C PRO A 31 -1.20 4.32 5.95
N ALA A 32 -2.47 4.67 6.11
CA ALA A 32 -3.37 5.08 5.03
C ALA A 32 -4.17 6.31 5.45
N TRP A 33 -4.09 7.39 4.67
CA TRP A 33 -4.85 8.62 4.94
C TRP A 33 -6.34 8.42 4.68
N THR A 34 -7.18 8.94 5.57
CA THR A 34 -8.61 9.11 5.26
C THR A 34 -8.78 10.12 4.13
N PRO A 35 -9.82 10.01 3.28
CA PRO A 35 -9.99 10.89 2.11
C PRO A 35 -10.04 12.38 2.43
N ASN A 36 -10.55 12.73 3.61
CA ASN A 36 -10.63 14.12 4.06
C ASN A 36 -9.32 14.67 4.67
N GLY A 37 -8.25 13.86 4.71
CA GLY A 37 -6.94 14.23 5.24
C GLY A 37 -6.88 14.46 6.76
N LYS A 38 -7.93 14.14 7.53
CA LYS A 38 -7.98 14.46 8.98
C LYS A 38 -7.46 13.35 9.88
N ARG A 39 -7.46 12.10 9.41
CA ARG A 39 -7.02 10.94 10.18
C ARG A 39 -6.08 10.06 9.35
N VAL A 40 -5.28 9.27 10.05
CA VAL A 40 -4.45 8.21 9.48
C VAL A 40 -4.90 6.89 10.08
N ALA A 41 -5.27 5.93 9.23
CA ALA A 41 -5.45 4.54 9.59
C ALA A 41 -4.11 3.80 9.52
N PHE A 42 -3.93 2.79 10.37
CA PHE A 42 -2.70 2.03 10.44
C PHE A 42 -2.90 0.67 11.12
N THR A 43 -1.92 -0.21 10.97
CA THR A 43 -1.87 -1.48 11.69
C THR A 43 -1.24 -1.27 13.07
N PHE A 44 -1.96 -1.64 14.11
CA PHE A 44 -1.46 -1.67 15.49
C PHE A 44 -2.01 -2.89 16.22
N GLN A 45 -1.13 -3.60 16.94
CA GLN A 45 -1.47 -4.87 17.62
C GLN A 45 -2.22 -5.85 16.70
N GLN A 46 -1.78 -5.98 15.45
CA GLN A 46 -2.37 -6.83 14.40
C GLN A 46 -3.76 -6.41 13.89
N ASN A 47 -4.37 -5.37 14.47
CA ASN A 47 -5.69 -4.89 14.07
C ASN A 47 -5.61 -3.54 13.34
N LEU A 48 -6.75 -3.09 12.80
CA LEU A 48 -6.87 -1.79 12.15
C LEU A 48 -7.23 -0.72 13.18
N TYR A 49 -6.38 0.30 13.30
CA TYR A 49 -6.59 1.47 14.13
C TYR A 49 -6.59 2.73 13.28
N TRP A 50 -7.05 3.83 13.86
CA TRP A 50 -6.87 5.16 13.28
C TRP A 50 -6.64 6.22 14.35
N LYS A 51 -6.09 7.37 13.96
CA LYS A 51 -5.86 8.51 14.86
C LYS A 51 -5.95 9.82 14.09
N PRO A 52 -6.39 10.94 14.72
CA PRO A 52 -6.25 12.27 14.13
C PRO A 52 -4.80 12.56 13.73
N ALA A 53 -4.61 13.12 12.54
CA ALA A 53 -3.29 13.39 12.00
C ALA A 53 -2.53 14.49 12.75
N ASP A 54 -3.26 15.35 13.47
CA ASP A 54 -2.72 16.36 14.37
C ASP A 54 -2.34 15.80 15.76
N GLY A 55 -2.60 14.52 16.01
CA GLY A 55 -2.31 13.86 17.29
C GLY A 55 -3.19 14.33 18.46
N SER A 56 -4.28 15.06 18.21
CA SER A 56 -5.14 15.67 19.23
C SER A 56 -5.82 14.67 20.17
N THR A 57 -6.06 13.44 19.71
CA THR A 57 -6.60 12.34 20.53
C THR A 57 -5.80 11.06 20.35
N PRO A 58 -5.87 10.11 21.31
CA PRO A 58 -5.29 8.78 21.16
C PRO A 58 -5.86 8.01 19.96
N GLU A 59 -5.17 6.94 19.58
CA GLU A 59 -5.65 6.00 18.57
C GLU A 59 -6.90 5.24 19.02
N GLU A 60 -7.81 4.98 18.08
CA GLU A 60 -9.06 4.27 18.29
C GLU A 60 -9.08 3.01 17.42
N LEU A 61 -9.66 1.92 17.94
CA LEU A 61 -9.87 0.69 17.18
C LEU A 61 -10.86 0.97 16.03
N LEU A 62 -10.41 0.78 14.80
CA LEU A 62 -11.23 0.93 13.60
C LEU A 62 -12.01 -0.35 13.30
N ALA A 63 -11.33 -1.50 13.35
CA ALA A 63 -11.90 -2.84 13.27
C ALA A 63 -10.93 -3.88 13.85
N ALA A 64 -11.48 -4.88 14.53
CA ALA A 64 -10.74 -6.10 14.87
C ALA A 64 -10.64 -7.01 13.63
N THR A 65 -9.50 -7.68 13.47
CA THR A 65 -9.22 -8.60 12.36
C THR A 65 -8.75 -9.95 12.91
N GLU A 66 -9.16 -11.04 12.25
CA GLU A 66 -8.79 -12.40 12.67
C GLU A 66 -7.35 -12.74 12.32
N SER A 67 -6.81 -12.09 11.29
CA SER A 67 -5.39 -12.10 10.92
C SER A 67 -4.88 -10.67 10.79
N PRO A 68 -3.55 -10.44 10.79
CA PRO A 68 -3.01 -9.10 10.61
C PRO A 68 -3.63 -8.38 9.41
N GLY A 69 -4.22 -7.21 9.66
CA GLY A 69 -4.79 -6.35 8.64
C GLY A 69 -3.86 -5.18 8.30
N PHE A 70 -3.63 -4.94 7.00
CA PHE A 70 -2.74 -3.89 6.49
C PHE A 70 -3.56 -2.90 5.64
N PRO A 71 -3.93 -1.72 6.16
CA PRO A 71 -4.78 -0.79 5.41
C PRO A 71 -4.02 -0.23 4.21
N VAL A 72 -4.71 -0.06 3.08
CA VAL A 72 -4.10 0.39 1.82
C VAL A 72 -4.76 1.65 1.27
N SER A 73 -6.05 1.60 0.93
CA SER A 73 -6.72 2.76 0.35
C SER A 73 -8.15 2.94 0.85
N TRP A 74 -8.59 4.19 0.89
CA TRP A 74 -9.97 4.56 1.19
C TRP A 74 -10.71 4.84 -0.11
N SER A 75 -12.00 4.50 -0.16
CA SER A 75 -12.88 5.03 -1.20
C SER A 75 -12.99 6.54 -1.02
N ALA A 76 -13.08 7.29 -2.11
CA ALA A 76 -13.12 8.76 -2.07
C ALA A 76 -14.33 9.28 -1.27
N ASP A 77 -15.44 8.53 -1.26
CA ASP A 77 -16.63 8.82 -0.44
C ASP A 77 -16.49 8.48 1.06
N GLY A 78 -15.35 7.92 1.48
CA GLY A 78 -15.05 7.55 2.87
C GLY A 78 -15.85 6.36 3.40
N ARG A 79 -16.61 5.64 2.56
CA ARG A 79 -17.48 4.54 3.00
C ARG A 79 -16.75 3.21 3.13
N PHE A 80 -15.58 3.05 2.50
CA PHE A 80 -14.84 1.81 2.44
C PHE A 80 -13.34 2.03 2.66
N LEU A 81 -12.71 1.08 3.34
CA LEU A 81 -11.26 0.97 3.46
C LEU A 81 -10.86 -0.41 2.92
N SER A 82 -10.01 -0.45 1.91
CA SER A 82 -9.35 -1.68 1.47
C SER A 82 -8.17 -1.97 2.37
N PHE A 83 -7.94 -3.25 2.64
CA PHE A 83 -6.78 -3.69 3.39
C PHE A 83 -6.37 -5.09 2.91
N LEU A 84 -5.10 -5.41 3.11
CA LEU A 84 -4.57 -6.75 2.88
C LEU A 84 -4.64 -7.56 4.14
N THR A 85 -4.88 -8.85 3.97
CA THR A 85 -4.69 -9.83 5.03
C THR A 85 -4.18 -11.12 4.43
N SER A 86 -3.66 -12.00 5.28
CA SER A 86 -3.23 -13.34 4.88
C SER A 86 -4.03 -14.33 5.69
N THR A 87 -4.76 -15.22 5.01
CA THR A 87 -5.45 -16.32 5.68
C THR A 87 -4.60 -17.59 5.57
N PRO A 88 -4.77 -18.58 6.47
CA PRO A 88 -4.08 -19.87 6.34
C PRO A 88 -4.41 -20.63 5.04
N GLU A 89 -5.61 -20.41 4.49
CA GLU A 89 -6.15 -21.12 3.32
C GLU A 89 -5.69 -20.53 1.99
N THR A 90 -5.37 -19.23 1.96
CA THR A 90 -4.99 -18.46 0.76
C THR A 90 -3.66 -17.74 0.98
N ARG A 91 -3.26 -16.88 0.03
CA ARG A 91 -2.03 -16.08 0.19
C ARG A 91 -2.39 -14.67 0.67
N GLN A 92 -1.85 -13.62 0.04
CA GLN A 92 -2.33 -12.25 0.25
C GLN A 92 -3.69 -12.09 -0.42
N ASP A 93 -4.70 -11.68 0.35
CA ASP A 93 -6.05 -11.41 -0.13
C ASP A 93 -6.42 -9.94 0.06
N ILE A 94 -7.33 -9.46 -0.79
CA ILE A 94 -7.91 -8.12 -0.67
C ILE A 94 -9.22 -8.21 0.09
N TRP A 95 -9.27 -7.52 1.22
CA TRP A 95 -10.47 -7.36 2.03
C TRP A 95 -10.93 -5.91 2.04
N VAL A 96 -12.21 -5.71 2.36
CA VAL A 96 -12.78 -4.38 2.53
C VAL A 96 -13.51 -4.27 3.85
N LEU A 97 -13.28 -3.16 4.53
CA LEU A 97 -14.01 -2.73 5.70
C LEU A 97 -15.07 -1.67 5.31
N PRO A 98 -16.36 -1.99 5.41
CA PRO A 98 -17.42 -0.99 5.33
C PRO A 98 -17.40 -0.12 6.59
N LEU A 99 -17.35 1.20 6.39
CA LEU A 99 -17.29 2.20 7.47
C LEU A 99 -18.63 2.88 7.73
N VAL A 100 -19.56 2.76 6.76
CA VAL A 100 -20.93 3.24 6.84
C VAL A 100 -21.86 2.07 6.50
N GLY A 101 -22.62 1.55 7.47
CA GLY A 101 -23.47 0.39 7.20
C GLY A 101 -24.15 -0.32 8.37
N ASP A 102 -24.67 0.40 9.36
CA ASP A 102 -25.97 0.06 9.95
C ASP A 102 -26.60 1.33 10.55
N PRO A 103 -27.47 2.05 9.80
CA PRO A 103 -28.17 3.23 10.31
C PRO A 103 -29.17 2.91 11.44
N SER A 104 -29.40 1.64 11.78
CA SER A 104 -30.24 1.22 12.91
C SER A 104 -29.46 0.99 14.22
N ARG A 105 -28.13 1.11 14.19
CA ARG A 105 -27.29 1.09 15.40
C ARG A 105 -26.71 2.48 15.68
N PRO A 106 -26.81 2.99 16.93
CA PRO A 106 -26.12 4.21 17.32
C PRO A 106 -24.63 4.10 17.00
N ALA A 107 -24.05 5.20 16.54
CA ALA A 107 -22.62 5.35 16.32
C ALA A 107 -21.87 5.24 17.67
N GLY A 108 -21.64 4.00 18.12
CA GLY A 108 -20.92 3.66 19.34
C GLY A 108 -19.83 2.66 18.99
N THR A 109 -18.58 3.08 19.17
CA THR A 109 -17.30 2.34 19.14
C THR A 109 -17.08 1.37 17.97
N GLY A 110 -15.89 1.38 17.36
CA GLY A 110 -15.53 0.58 16.16
C GLY A 110 -15.66 -0.95 16.27
N ALA A 111 -16.21 -1.50 17.35
CA ALA A 111 -16.42 -2.92 17.60
C ALA A 111 -17.53 -3.58 16.73
N GLY A 112 -18.30 -2.81 15.97
CA GLY A 112 -19.39 -3.32 15.13
C GLY A 112 -19.07 -3.47 13.63
N ARG A 113 -17.94 -2.92 13.16
CA ARG A 113 -17.59 -2.98 11.73
C ARG A 113 -17.03 -4.35 11.40
N LYS A 114 -17.64 -5.04 10.43
CA LYS A 114 -17.20 -6.37 10.01
C LYS A 114 -16.45 -6.27 8.68
N PRO A 115 -15.13 -6.51 8.68
CA PRO A 115 -14.40 -6.71 7.45
C PRO A 115 -14.97 -7.91 6.67
N ARG A 116 -14.87 -7.86 5.34
CA ARG A 116 -15.26 -8.97 4.47
C ARG A 116 -14.25 -9.16 3.33
N PRO A 117 -14.03 -10.39 2.87
CA PRO A 117 -13.23 -10.62 1.67
C PRO A 117 -13.89 -9.94 0.47
N TRP A 118 -13.06 -9.35 -0.40
CA TRP A 118 -13.50 -8.84 -1.70
C TRP A 118 -12.92 -9.69 -2.83
N LEU A 119 -11.63 -9.99 -2.76
CA LEU A 119 -10.96 -10.90 -3.69
C LEU A 119 -10.01 -11.78 -2.89
N ALA A 120 -10.31 -13.07 -2.90
CA ALA A 120 -9.55 -14.11 -2.21
C ALA A 120 -9.49 -15.31 -3.16
N THR A 121 -8.36 -15.48 -3.84
CA THR A 121 -8.14 -16.57 -4.78
C THR A 121 -6.85 -17.34 -4.45
N PRO A 122 -6.52 -18.44 -5.14
CA PRO A 122 -5.24 -19.12 -4.94
C PRO A 122 -4.00 -18.26 -5.30
N SER A 123 -4.20 -17.15 -6.01
CA SER A 123 -3.16 -16.19 -6.36
C SER A 123 -2.87 -15.22 -5.21
N ASN A 124 -1.78 -14.47 -5.31
CA ASN A 124 -1.56 -13.31 -4.45
C ASN A 124 -2.32 -12.13 -5.04
N GLU A 125 -3.08 -11.43 -4.22
CA GLU A 125 -3.70 -10.16 -4.55
C GLU A 125 -3.24 -9.06 -3.59
N THR A 126 -2.70 -7.97 -4.14
CA THR A 126 -2.02 -6.92 -3.35
C THR A 126 -2.30 -5.52 -3.88
N ALA A 127 -1.87 -4.50 -3.12
CA ALA A 127 -1.97 -3.07 -3.45
C ALA A 127 -3.36 -2.59 -3.97
N PRO A 128 -4.48 -2.87 -3.27
CA PRO A 128 -5.82 -2.46 -3.68
C PRO A 128 -6.04 -0.95 -3.55
N MET A 129 -6.25 -0.28 -4.68
CA MET A 129 -6.46 1.16 -4.78
C MET A 129 -7.85 1.49 -5.36
N PHE A 130 -8.70 2.12 -4.56
CA PHE A 130 -9.96 2.67 -5.05
C PHE A 130 -9.74 3.79 -6.05
N SER A 131 -10.54 3.81 -7.12
CA SER A 131 -10.60 4.93 -8.05
C SER A 131 -11.19 6.19 -7.39
N PRO A 132 -10.89 7.39 -7.92
CA PRO A 132 -11.44 8.64 -7.40
C PRO A 132 -12.98 8.70 -7.41
N ASP A 133 -13.64 7.99 -8.33
CA ASP A 133 -15.10 7.87 -8.40
C ASP A 133 -15.68 6.77 -7.48
N SER A 134 -14.82 6.03 -6.76
CA SER A 134 -15.16 4.91 -5.88
C SER A 134 -15.87 3.72 -6.55
N ARG A 135 -15.87 3.65 -7.89
CA ARG A 135 -16.54 2.60 -8.67
C ARG A 135 -15.62 1.48 -9.13
N TRP A 136 -14.32 1.67 -9.03
CA TRP A 136 -13.30 0.76 -9.55
C TRP A 136 -12.25 0.49 -8.47
N LEU A 137 -11.64 -0.69 -8.53
CA LEU A 137 -10.49 -1.05 -7.73
C LEU A 137 -9.36 -1.51 -8.65
N ALA A 138 -8.25 -0.78 -8.64
CA ALA A 138 -7.00 -1.28 -9.19
C ALA A 138 -6.31 -2.17 -8.16
N TYR A 139 -5.68 -3.24 -8.60
CA TYR A 139 -4.94 -4.14 -7.72
C TYR A 139 -3.85 -4.87 -8.50
N VAL A 140 -2.94 -5.50 -7.77
CA VAL A 140 -1.87 -6.33 -8.33
C VAL A 140 -2.21 -7.79 -8.09
N SER A 141 -2.01 -8.65 -9.09
CA SER A 141 -2.14 -10.09 -8.90
C SER A 141 -1.09 -10.88 -9.68
N ASN A 142 -0.73 -12.05 -9.15
CA ASN A 142 0.15 -13.00 -9.85
C ASN A 142 -0.59 -14.13 -10.59
N GLU A 143 -1.89 -13.97 -10.84
CA GLU A 143 -2.72 -14.98 -11.53
C GLU A 143 -2.23 -15.36 -12.94
N SER A 144 -1.44 -14.50 -13.60
CA SER A 144 -0.82 -14.77 -14.90
C SER A 144 0.53 -15.50 -14.82
N GLY A 145 1.02 -15.81 -13.60
CA GLY A 145 2.36 -16.32 -13.34
C GLY A 145 3.42 -15.23 -13.06
N ARG A 146 3.08 -13.95 -13.24
CA ARG A 146 3.87 -12.78 -12.82
C ARG A 146 2.95 -11.74 -12.18
N TYR A 147 3.50 -10.80 -11.42
CA TYR A 147 2.70 -9.69 -10.92
C TYR A 147 2.32 -8.74 -12.06
N ASP A 148 1.02 -8.61 -12.29
CA ASP A 148 0.42 -7.67 -13.23
C ASP A 148 -0.61 -6.78 -12.50
N VAL A 149 -0.86 -5.59 -13.04
CA VAL A 149 -1.88 -4.66 -12.57
C VAL A 149 -3.19 -4.95 -13.28
N TYR A 150 -4.27 -5.03 -12.51
CA TYR A 150 -5.62 -5.25 -12.98
C TYR A 150 -6.58 -4.21 -12.42
N VAL A 151 -7.69 -3.99 -13.11
CA VAL A 151 -8.82 -3.19 -12.63
C VAL A 151 -10.10 -4.03 -12.69
N ARG A 152 -10.95 -3.90 -11.67
CA ARG A 152 -12.30 -4.47 -11.62
C ARG A 152 -13.31 -3.45 -11.09
N PRO A 153 -14.62 -3.58 -11.40
CA PRO A 153 -15.64 -2.78 -10.79
C PRO A 153 -15.75 -3.12 -9.31
N TYR A 154 -16.04 -2.12 -8.51
CA TYR A 154 -16.32 -2.25 -7.09
C TYR A 154 -17.75 -1.77 -6.79
N PRO A 155 -18.57 -2.52 -6.04
CA PRO A 155 -18.26 -3.79 -5.35
C PRO A 155 -18.24 -5.04 -6.25
N GLY A 156 -18.49 -4.88 -7.55
CA GLY A 156 -18.70 -5.98 -8.51
C GLY A 156 -20.17 -6.46 -8.53
N PRO A 157 -20.49 -7.52 -9.31
CA PRO A 157 -19.60 -8.22 -10.25
C PRO A 157 -19.32 -7.38 -11.51
N GLY A 158 -18.41 -7.87 -12.35
CA GLY A 158 -18.20 -7.37 -13.70
C GLY A 158 -16.86 -7.82 -14.25
N GLU A 159 -16.51 -7.30 -15.43
CA GLU A 159 -15.32 -7.73 -16.15
C GLU A 159 -14.02 -7.34 -15.42
N LYS A 160 -12.91 -7.99 -15.79
CA LYS A 160 -11.58 -7.67 -15.30
C LYS A 160 -10.77 -7.14 -16.46
N TRP A 161 -10.09 -6.02 -16.25
CA TRP A 161 -9.16 -5.44 -17.22
C TRP A 161 -7.73 -5.68 -16.76
N GLN A 162 -6.93 -6.33 -17.59
CA GLN A 162 -5.48 -6.32 -17.42
C GLN A 162 -4.94 -4.99 -17.92
N ILE A 163 -4.25 -4.27 -17.04
CA ILE A 163 -3.70 -2.94 -17.33
C ILE A 163 -2.26 -3.06 -17.80
N SER A 164 -1.42 -3.82 -17.10
CA SER A 164 -0.01 -3.97 -17.47
C SER A 164 0.21 -5.07 -18.51
N SER A 165 1.05 -4.81 -19.50
CA SER A 165 1.47 -5.82 -20.49
C SER A 165 2.74 -6.58 -20.09
N GLU A 166 3.68 -5.92 -19.41
CA GLU A 166 5.03 -6.46 -19.11
C GLU A 166 5.27 -6.62 -17.60
N GLY A 167 4.23 -6.98 -16.85
CA GLY A 167 4.26 -6.95 -15.39
C GLY A 167 4.05 -5.54 -14.85
N GLY A 168 3.65 -5.45 -13.59
CA GLY A 168 3.36 -4.18 -12.95
C GLY A 168 3.10 -4.32 -11.46
N ARG A 169 3.48 -3.30 -10.70
CA ARG A 169 3.27 -3.17 -9.26
C ARG A 169 2.91 -1.74 -8.91
N GLN A 170 2.49 -1.52 -7.67
CA GLN A 170 2.29 -0.17 -7.09
C GLN A 170 1.36 0.71 -7.94
N PRO A 171 0.11 0.27 -8.21
CA PRO A 171 -0.83 1.09 -8.94
C PRO A 171 -1.20 2.35 -8.15
N ALA A 172 -1.42 3.47 -8.84
CA ALA A 172 -1.97 4.69 -8.25
C ALA A 172 -2.82 5.43 -9.28
N TRP A 173 -4.04 5.79 -8.92
CA TRP A 173 -4.91 6.58 -9.79
C TRP A 173 -4.47 8.05 -9.77
N ALA A 174 -4.55 8.72 -10.92
CA ALA A 174 -4.61 10.17 -10.95
C ALA A 174 -5.88 10.66 -10.22
N HIS A 175 -5.81 11.79 -9.54
CA HIS A 175 -6.95 12.39 -8.83
C HIS A 175 -8.08 12.76 -9.79
N SER A 176 -7.74 13.13 -11.02
CA SER A 176 -8.69 13.38 -12.12
C SER A 176 -9.45 12.13 -12.58
N GLY A 177 -8.99 10.92 -12.23
CA GLY A 177 -9.61 9.65 -12.67
C GLY A 177 -9.39 9.31 -14.15
N ARG A 178 -8.47 10.02 -14.82
CA ARG A 178 -8.19 9.88 -16.26
C ARG A 178 -6.94 9.08 -16.59
N GLU A 179 -6.08 8.85 -15.60
CA GLU A 179 -4.84 8.10 -15.75
C GLU A 179 -4.69 7.11 -14.59
N LEU A 180 -4.06 5.97 -14.88
CA LEU A 180 -3.62 4.99 -13.90
C LEU A 180 -2.11 4.81 -14.06
N PHE A 181 -1.37 5.11 -13.00
CA PHE A 181 0.07 4.94 -12.91
C PHE A 181 0.42 3.61 -12.27
N TYR A 182 1.57 3.04 -12.65
CA TYR A 182 2.14 1.86 -12.01
C TYR A 182 3.64 1.76 -12.30
N ARG A 183 4.36 0.89 -11.59
CA ARG A 183 5.79 0.66 -11.80
C ARG A 183 6.08 -0.70 -12.42
N THR A 184 7.07 -0.74 -13.30
CA THR A 184 7.67 -1.97 -13.85
C THR A 184 9.19 -1.84 -13.76
N GLY A 185 9.81 -2.49 -12.77
CA GLY A 185 11.21 -2.24 -12.43
C GLY A 185 11.40 -0.77 -12.03
N ASP A 186 12.34 -0.09 -12.69
CA ASP A 186 12.66 1.33 -12.50
C ASP A 186 11.82 2.28 -13.38
N LYS A 187 10.90 1.74 -14.16
CA LYS A 187 10.03 2.52 -15.05
C LYS A 187 8.76 2.91 -14.35
N MET A 188 8.41 4.18 -14.46
CA MET A 188 7.06 4.66 -14.19
C MET A 188 6.24 4.53 -15.48
N MET A 189 5.12 3.85 -15.38
CA MET A 189 4.20 3.57 -16.47
C MET A 189 2.89 4.33 -16.24
N VAL A 190 2.23 4.68 -17.33
CA VAL A 190 0.92 5.33 -17.31
C VAL A 190 0.00 4.71 -18.35
N VAL A 191 -1.28 4.66 -18.01
CA VAL A 191 -2.37 4.25 -18.91
C VAL A 191 -3.47 5.29 -18.85
N ASP A 192 -3.90 5.78 -20.02
CA ASP A 192 -5.11 6.60 -20.11
C ASP A 192 -6.32 5.71 -19.86
N VAL A 193 -7.21 6.13 -18.96
CA VAL A 193 -8.38 5.37 -18.54
C VAL A 193 -9.64 6.22 -18.58
N THR A 194 -10.77 5.57 -18.80
CA THR A 194 -12.08 6.18 -18.55
C THR A 194 -12.71 5.49 -17.36
N THR A 195 -12.94 6.24 -16.30
CA THR A 195 -13.69 5.82 -15.12
C THR A 195 -15.08 6.45 -15.17
N GLY A 196 -16.12 5.62 -15.22
CA GLY A 196 -17.50 6.05 -15.49
C GLY A 196 -18.48 4.88 -15.35
N PRO A 197 -19.68 4.91 -15.96
CA PRO A 197 -20.56 3.72 -15.94
C PRO A 197 -19.91 2.50 -16.62
N SER A 198 -18.90 2.72 -17.46
CA SER A 198 -18.05 1.70 -18.07
C SER A 198 -16.58 2.02 -17.83
N PHE A 199 -15.72 1.01 -17.93
CA PHE A 199 -14.28 1.16 -17.88
C PHE A 199 -13.64 0.89 -19.24
N SER A 200 -12.66 1.71 -19.59
CA SER A 200 -11.76 1.44 -20.71
C SER A 200 -10.34 1.86 -20.34
N ALA A 201 -9.36 1.19 -20.94
CA ALA A 201 -7.95 1.47 -20.75
C ALA A 201 -7.26 1.51 -22.12
N GLY A 202 -6.38 2.49 -22.30
CA GLY A 202 -5.51 2.60 -23.46
C GLY A 202 -4.32 1.64 -23.40
N LYS A 203 -3.39 1.80 -24.35
CA LYS A 203 -2.12 1.05 -24.33
C LYS A 203 -1.18 1.67 -23.28
N PRO A 204 -0.56 0.88 -22.40
CA PRO A 204 0.43 1.41 -21.46
C PRO A 204 1.63 2.03 -22.17
N ARG A 205 2.08 3.16 -21.63
CA ARG A 205 3.29 3.86 -22.08
C ARG A 205 4.18 4.22 -20.90
N MET A 206 5.49 4.26 -21.13
CA MET A 206 6.44 4.74 -20.13
C MET A 206 6.30 6.25 -20.00
N LEU A 207 6.21 6.73 -18.76
CA LEU A 207 6.18 8.16 -18.44
C LEU A 207 7.62 8.68 -18.22
N PHE A 208 8.40 7.97 -17.41
CA PHE A 208 9.83 8.18 -17.21
C PHE A 208 10.48 6.92 -16.60
N GLU A 209 11.81 6.93 -16.51
CA GLU A 209 12.61 5.89 -15.88
C GLU A 209 13.57 6.52 -14.86
N GLY A 210 13.73 5.90 -13.69
CA GLY A 210 14.63 6.40 -12.66
C GLY A 210 14.77 5.46 -11.47
N LEU A 211 15.94 5.53 -10.83
CA LEU A 211 16.24 4.77 -9.62
C LEU A 211 15.58 5.44 -8.42
N TYR A 212 14.40 4.94 -8.06
CA TYR A 212 13.65 5.34 -6.86
C TYR A 212 13.47 4.14 -5.95
N THR A 213 13.62 4.37 -4.64
CA THR A 213 13.49 3.34 -3.62
C THR A 213 12.16 2.61 -3.74
N HIS A 214 12.21 1.28 -3.89
CA HIS A 214 11.05 0.41 -3.73
C HIS A 214 10.89 0.05 -2.25
N ALA A 215 9.69 -0.34 -1.83
CA ALA A 215 9.53 -0.86 -0.46
C ALA A 215 10.41 -2.11 -0.30
N ALA A 216 11.13 -2.21 0.83
CA ALA A 216 12.13 -3.25 1.02
C ALA A 216 11.51 -4.63 1.30
N GLY A 217 12.13 -5.68 0.76
CA GLY A 217 11.77 -7.07 1.06
C GLY A 217 10.35 -7.44 0.57
N PRO A 218 9.59 -8.26 1.31
CA PRO A 218 8.28 -8.76 0.87
C PRO A 218 7.23 -7.65 0.73
N GLU A 219 7.49 -6.43 1.21
CA GLU A 219 6.56 -5.30 1.18
C GLU A 219 6.46 -4.61 -0.18
N GLU A 220 7.42 -4.83 -1.09
CA GLU A 220 7.47 -4.23 -2.43
C GLU A 220 6.13 -4.35 -3.19
N VAL A 221 5.47 -5.49 -3.03
CA VAL A 221 4.23 -5.82 -3.73
C VAL A 221 2.98 -5.38 -2.98
N LEU A 222 3.07 -5.01 -1.70
CA LEU A 222 1.91 -4.83 -0.84
C LEU A 222 1.24 -3.46 -1.02
N PHE A 223 2.01 -2.41 -1.30
CA PHE A 223 1.51 -1.03 -1.38
C PHE A 223 2.37 -0.17 -2.31
N SER A 224 1.81 0.97 -2.72
CA SER A 224 2.51 1.97 -3.52
C SER A 224 3.46 2.79 -2.64
N ASN A 225 4.71 2.93 -3.06
CA ASN A 225 5.75 3.70 -2.34
C ASN A 225 6.02 5.07 -2.99
N TYR A 226 4.99 5.64 -3.59
CA TYR A 226 4.98 6.98 -4.16
C TYR A 226 3.57 7.55 -4.06
N ASP A 227 3.44 8.86 -4.22
CA ASP A 227 2.16 9.55 -4.27
C ASP A 227 2.10 10.49 -5.48
N VAL A 228 0.89 10.77 -5.95
CA VAL A 228 0.62 11.72 -7.05
C VAL A 228 0.22 13.05 -6.42
N SER A 229 0.68 14.18 -6.95
CA SER A 229 0.23 15.48 -6.45
C SER A 229 -1.25 15.73 -6.78
N PRO A 230 -1.98 16.55 -5.99
CA PRO A 230 -3.40 16.82 -6.23
C PRO A 230 -3.72 17.47 -7.59
N ASP A 231 -2.71 18.10 -8.22
CA ASP A 231 -2.79 18.69 -9.57
C ASP A 231 -2.48 17.66 -10.69
N ASP A 232 -2.18 16.41 -10.34
CA ASP A 232 -1.75 15.32 -11.22
C ASP A 232 -0.47 15.62 -12.05
N GLN A 233 0.33 16.62 -11.67
CA GLN A 233 1.52 17.03 -12.44
C GLN A 233 2.85 16.51 -11.89
N ARG A 234 2.89 16.00 -10.66
CA ARG A 234 4.12 15.62 -9.96
C ARG A 234 3.95 14.32 -9.20
N PHE A 235 5.07 13.66 -8.98
CA PHE A 235 5.17 12.50 -8.10
C PHE A 235 6.03 12.83 -6.90
N LEU A 236 5.63 12.33 -5.74
CA LEU A 236 6.47 12.26 -4.57
C LEU A 236 7.07 10.86 -4.49
N MET A 237 8.38 10.76 -4.67
CA MET A 237 9.12 9.50 -4.71
C MET A 237 10.37 9.61 -3.84
N ILE A 238 10.79 8.50 -3.23
CA ILE A 238 12.00 8.46 -2.41
C ILE A 238 13.18 8.11 -3.32
N GLU A 239 14.18 8.97 -3.36
CA GLU A 239 15.45 8.67 -4.00
C GLU A 239 16.37 7.87 -3.07
N PRO A 240 17.09 6.86 -3.58
CA PRO A 240 18.08 6.14 -2.79
C PRO A 240 19.22 7.09 -2.42
N SER A 241 19.75 6.91 -1.21
CA SER A 241 20.88 7.69 -0.70
C SER A 241 22.12 7.53 -1.58
N GLN A 242 23.03 8.50 -1.54
CA GLN A 242 24.33 8.41 -2.23
C GLN A 242 25.10 7.14 -1.89
N GLN A 243 24.99 6.66 -0.64
CA GLN A 243 25.64 5.42 -0.20
C GLN A 243 25.00 4.16 -0.81
N GLU A 244 23.68 4.13 -0.95
CA GLU A 244 22.97 3.04 -1.63
C GLU A 244 23.22 3.07 -3.15
N ARG A 245 23.32 4.25 -3.75
CA ARG A 245 23.72 4.41 -5.17
C ARG A 245 25.14 3.91 -5.43
N ASN A 246 26.05 4.09 -4.47
CA ASN A 246 27.46 3.73 -4.57
C ASN A 246 27.80 2.33 -4.04
N ALA A 247 26.81 1.55 -3.57
CA ALA A 247 27.02 0.19 -3.09
C ALA A 247 27.35 -0.76 -4.26
N THR A 248 28.60 -0.71 -4.72
CA THR A 248 29.15 -1.54 -5.80
C THR A 248 29.88 -2.79 -5.30
N GLN A 249 29.96 -2.98 -3.98
CA GLN A 249 30.74 -4.04 -3.37
C GLN A 249 29.84 -5.05 -2.65
N ILE A 250 29.81 -6.28 -3.18
CA ILE A 250 29.29 -7.45 -2.48
C ILE A 250 30.45 -8.07 -1.72
N ASN A 251 30.40 -8.03 -0.40
CA ASN A 251 31.35 -8.77 0.44
C ASN A 251 30.79 -10.16 0.71
N VAL A 252 31.23 -11.15 -0.06
CA VAL A 252 30.91 -12.56 0.20
C VAL A 252 31.99 -13.12 1.13
N VAL A 253 31.64 -13.35 2.40
CA VAL A 253 32.52 -14.06 3.34
C VAL A 253 32.25 -15.56 3.21
N LEU A 254 33.15 -16.25 2.51
CA LEU A 254 33.16 -17.71 2.43
C LEU A 254 34.01 -18.28 3.57
N ASN A 255 33.65 -19.46 4.06
CA ASN A 255 34.37 -20.19 5.12
C ASN A 255 34.37 -19.53 6.51
N TRP A 256 33.39 -18.67 6.82
CA TRP A 256 33.23 -18.02 8.13
C TRP A 256 33.39 -18.98 9.32
N PHE A 257 32.80 -20.18 9.25
CA PHE A 257 32.89 -21.17 10.33
C PHE A 257 34.28 -21.77 10.52
N GLU A 258 35.07 -21.90 9.45
CA GLU A 258 36.47 -22.37 9.56
C GLU A 258 37.37 -21.25 10.09
N GLU A 259 37.14 -20.01 9.65
CA GLU A 259 37.87 -18.84 10.15
C GLU A 259 37.58 -18.59 11.65
N LEU A 260 36.34 -18.82 12.08
CA LEU A 260 35.93 -18.73 13.48
C LEU A 260 36.59 -19.79 14.36
N LYS A 261 36.69 -21.05 13.89
CA LYS A 261 37.39 -22.14 14.60
C LYS A 261 38.89 -21.86 14.77
N GLN A 262 39.52 -21.19 13.80
CA GLN A 262 40.94 -20.82 13.90
C GLN A 262 41.18 -19.66 14.88
N LYS A 263 40.23 -18.70 14.96
CA LYS A 263 40.37 -17.50 15.80
C LYS A 263 39.86 -17.69 17.22
N VAL A 264 39.05 -18.72 17.49
CA VAL A 264 38.61 -19.09 18.85
C VAL A 264 39.06 -20.51 19.14
N PRO A 265 40.23 -20.72 19.77
CA PRO A 265 40.63 -22.04 20.22
C PRO A 265 39.61 -22.52 21.23
N THR A 266 38.86 -23.58 20.92
CA THR A 266 38.07 -24.28 21.93
C THR A 266 39.03 -24.81 22.99
N ALA A 267 39.01 -24.18 24.17
CA ALA A 267 39.65 -24.74 25.35
C ALA A 267 39.06 -26.13 25.60
N LYS A 268 39.94 -27.13 25.71
CA LYS A 268 39.58 -28.50 26.11
C LYS A 268 39.12 -28.52 27.56
#